data_AF-A0ABF7R106-F1
#
_entry.id   AF-A0ABF7R106-F1
#
_cell.length_a   1.000
_cell.length_b   1.000
_cell.length_c   1.000
_cell.angle_alpha   90.00
_cell.angle_beta   90.00
_cell.angle_gamma   90.00
#
_symmetry.space_group_name_H-M   'P 1'
#
loop_
_entity.id
_entity.type
_entity.pdbx_description
1 polymer ?
#
loop_
_entity_poly.entity_id
_entity_poly.type
_entity_poly.pdbx_seq_one_letter_code
_entity_poly.pdbx_strand_id
1 'polypeptide(L)'
;MNKSSAPCLVRGAAMEYEDLFKKITAWAHDRGIDQADPRVEFMKMAEELGELSAAYNKEHHAKMVDSIGDLQVALLIFCQLVGVDHKEAIEAAYNQIKDRTGKTTTAGVFIKQSDLHD
;
A
#
# COMPACT_ATOMS: atom_id res chain seq x y z
N MET A 1 29.42 -2.29 42.29
CA MET A 1 29.25 -1.91 40.87
C MET A 1 27.89 -2.41 40.42
N ASN A 2 26.92 -1.50 40.31
CA ASN A 2 25.53 -1.79 39.92
C ASN A 2 25.49 -2.15 38.42
N LYS A 3 25.05 -3.36 38.08
CA LYS A 3 24.52 -3.67 36.74
C LYS A 3 23.01 -3.63 36.85
N SER A 4 22.44 -2.46 36.54
CA SER A 4 21.01 -2.32 36.27
C SER A 4 20.73 -3.01 34.94
N SER A 5 20.18 -4.22 34.99
CA SER A 5 19.59 -4.87 33.83
C SER A 5 18.18 -4.33 33.65
N ALA A 6 18.04 -3.35 32.74
CA ALA A 6 16.73 -2.88 32.31
C ALA A 6 15.95 -4.05 31.68
N PRO A 7 14.64 -4.18 31.94
CA PRO A 7 13.84 -5.24 31.36
C PRO A 7 13.71 -5.03 29.85
N CYS A 8 13.99 -6.10 29.11
CA CYS A 8 13.76 -6.20 27.67
C CYS A 8 12.28 -5.92 27.38
N LEU A 9 12.00 -4.80 26.69
CA LEU A 9 10.68 -4.52 26.15
C LEU A 9 10.41 -5.56 25.06
N VAL A 10 9.53 -6.51 25.35
CA VAL A 10 8.96 -7.41 24.34
C VAL A 10 8.18 -6.54 23.35
N ARG A 11 8.79 -6.18 22.23
CA ARG A 11 8.06 -5.69 21.05
C ARG A 11 7.14 -6.84 20.64
N GLY A 12 5.82 -6.65 20.76
CA GLY A 12 4.87 -7.58 20.19
C GLY A 12 5.22 -7.82 18.71
N ALA A 13 5.19 -9.08 18.28
CA ALA A 13 5.51 -9.43 16.90
C ALA A 13 4.65 -8.59 15.94
N ALA A 14 5.28 -7.94 14.96
CA ALA A 14 4.57 -7.28 13.89
C ALA A 14 3.72 -8.34 13.15
N MET A 15 2.51 -7.95 12.74
CA MET A 15 1.63 -8.85 12.00
C MET A 15 2.16 -9.04 10.58
N GLU A 16 2.17 -10.27 10.09
CA GLU A 16 2.55 -10.57 8.71
C GLU A 16 1.52 -9.99 7.72
N TYR A 17 1.97 -9.58 6.54
CA TYR A 17 1.11 -8.99 5.50
C TYR A 17 -0.07 -9.88 5.12
N GLU A 18 0.16 -11.19 5.05
CA GLU A 18 -0.85 -12.20 4.75
C GLU A 18 -1.98 -12.25 5.79
N ASP A 19 -1.65 -12.02 7.06
CA ASP A 19 -2.63 -12.00 8.13
C ASP A 19 -3.43 -10.69 8.14
N LEU A 20 -2.80 -9.58 7.74
CA LEU A 20 -3.50 -8.31 7.52
C LEU A 20 -4.50 -8.44 6.37
N PHE A 21 -4.09 -9.03 5.24
CA PHE A 21 -4.99 -9.26 4.11
C PHE A 21 -6.22 -10.06 4.51
N LYS A 22 -6.05 -11.21 5.19
CA LYS A 22 -7.18 -12.02 5.67
C LYS A 22 -8.13 -11.23 6.56
N LYS A 23 -7.59 -10.40 7.45
CA LYS A 23 -8.40 -9.56 8.36
C LYS A 23 -9.17 -8.47 7.62
N ILE A 24 -8.56 -7.85 6.61
CA ILE A 24 -9.23 -6.85 5.76
C ILE A 24 -10.37 -7.51 4.99
N THR A 25 -10.13 -8.66 4.36
CA THR A 25 -11.16 -9.43 3.64
C THR A 25 -12.33 -9.78 4.56
N ALA A 26 -12.05 -10.33 5.74
CA ALA A 26 -13.09 -10.66 6.70
C ALA A 26 -13.87 -9.41 7.16
N TRP A 27 -13.16 -8.31 7.45
CA TRP A 27 -13.79 -7.06 7.86
C TRP A 27 -14.71 -6.46 6.80
N ALA A 28 -14.32 -6.54 5.53
CA ALA A 28 -15.12 -6.10 4.39
C ALA A 28 -16.34 -7.00 4.17
N HIS A 29 -16.15 -8.31 4.26
CA HIS A 29 -17.20 -9.32 4.17
C HIS A 29 -18.28 -9.15 5.23
N ASP A 30 -17.87 -9.02 6.50
CA ASP A 30 -18.76 -8.85 7.65
C ASP A 30 -19.63 -7.58 7.54
N ARG A 31 -19.25 -6.63 6.68
CA ARG A 31 -19.95 -5.36 6.45
C ARG A 31 -20.64 -5.30 5.09
N GLY A 32 -20.55 -6.35 4.28
CA GLY A 32 -21.09 -6.40 2.93
C GLY A 32 -20.44 -5.42 1.95
N ILE A 33 -19.22 -4.97 2.23
CA ILE A 33 -18.50 -4.00 1.38
C ILE A 33 -17.97 -4.70 0.12
N ASP A 34 -17.49 -5.94 0.25
CA ASP A 34 -17.07 -6.84 -0.85
C ASP A 34 -18.25 -7.32 -1.73
N GLN A 35 -19.48 -6.87 -1.46
CA GLN A 35 -20.69 -7.15 -2.24
C GLN A 35 -21.30 -5.88 -2.86
N ALA A 36 -20.70 -4.71 -2.59
CA ALA A 36 -21.16 -3.43 -3.10
C ALA A 36 -20.85 -3.23 -4.60
N ASP A 37 -21.31 -2.11 -5.18
CA ASP A 37 -20.82 -1.69 -6.49
C ASP A 37 -19.31 -1.38 -6.39
N PRO A 38 -18.45 -1.97 -7.23
CA PRO A 38 -17.00 -1.70 -7.23
C PRO A 38 -16.63 -0.21 -7.31
N ARG A 39 -17.53 0.63 -7.85
CA ARG A 39 -17.36 2.08 -7.89
C ARG A 39 -17.18 2.70 -6.50
N VAL A 40 -17.73 2.11 -5.44
CA VAL A 40 -17.61 2.62 -4.07
C VAL A 40 -16.16 2.62 -3.62
N GLU A 41 -15.47 1.47 -3.72
CA GLU A 41 -14.06 1.38 -3.36
C GLU A 41 -13.15 2.10 -4.36
N PHE A 42 -13.55 2.19 -5.64
CA PHE A 42 -12.85 3.03 -6.60
C PHE A 42 -12.86 4.52 -6.21
N MET A 43 -14.02 5.03 -5.79
CA MET A 43 -14.17 6.39 -5.27
C MET A 43 -13.40 6.57 -3.96
N LYS A 44 -13.39 5.54 -3.10
CA LYS A 44 -12.61 5.54 -1.85
C LYS A 44 -11.11 5.69 -2.13
N MET A 45 -10.57 4.96 -3.11
CA MET A 45 -9.16 5.14 -3.52
C MET A 45 -8.86 6.59 -3.97
N ALA A 46 -9.79 7.24 -4.68
CA ALA A 46 -9.61 8.64 -5.09
C ALA A 46 -9.67 9.61 -3.90
N GLU A 47 -10.54 9.35 -2.92
CA GLU A 47 -10.62 10.09 -1.66
C GLU A 47 -9.29 9.98 -0.88
N GLU A 48 -8.80 8.75 -0.65
CA GLU A 48 -7.57 8.50 0.12
C GLU A 48 -6.32 9.07 -0.55
N LEU A 49 -6.27 9.05 -1.89
CA LEU A 49 -5.20 9.71 -2.64
C LEU A 49 -5.23 11.24 -2.44
N GLY A 50 -6.43 11.82 -2.38
CA GLY A 50 -6.62 13.24 -2.07
C GLY A 50 -6.15 13.59 -0.67
N GLU A 51 -6.50 12.77 0.32
CA GLU A 51 -6.04 12.94 1.70
C GLU A 51 -4.52 12.81 1.82
N LEU A 52 -3.93 11.81 1.17
CA LEU A 52 -2.48 11.62 1.11
C LEU A 52 -1.77 12.85 0.52
N SER A 53 -2.29 13.37 -0.60
CA SER A 53 -1.78 14.60 -1.23
C SER A 53 -1.84 15.80 -0.27
N ALA A 54 -2.97 15.98 0.42
CA ALA A 54 -3.13 17.05 1.40
C ALA A 54 -2.18 16.89 2.61
N ALA A 55 -2.01 15.67 3.11
CA ALA A 55 -1.13 15.36 4.23
C ALA A 55 0.33 15.59 3.88
N TYR A 56 0.76 15.19 2.68
CA TYR A 56 2.10 15.44 2.16
C TYR A 56 2.41 16.93 2.03
N ASN A 57 1.52 17.70 1.40
CA ASN A 57 1.69 19.15 1.22
C ASN A 57 1.72 19.94 2.54
N LYS A 58 1.13 19.39 3.60
CA LYS A 58 1.08 20.00 4.93
C LYS A 58 2.12 19.44 5.90
N GLU A 59 3.04 18.58 5.42
CA GLU A 59 4.05 17.90 6.25
C GLU A 59 3.44 17.12 7.44
N HIS A 60 2.18 16.67 7.30
CA HIS A 60 1.45 16.03 8.38
C HIS A 60 1.71 14.52 8.40
N HIS A 61 2.87 14.11 8.92
CA HIS A 61 3.34 12.73 8.91
C HIS A 61 2.33 11.69 9.41
N ALA A 62 1.65 11.95 10.55
CA ALA A 62 0.69 10.99 11.09
C ALA A 62 -0.49 10.71 10.12
N LYS A 63 -1.04 11.75 9.49
CA LYS A 63 -2.11 11.61 8.49
C LYS A 63 -1.59 11.01 7.18
N MET A 64 -0.31 11.24 6.85
CA MET A 64 0.32 10.59 5.70
C MET A 64 0.39 9.06 5.89
N VAL A 65 0.78 8.59 7.07
CA VAL A 65 0.81 7.15 7.38
C VAL A 65 -0.60 6.54 7.32
N ASP A 66 -1.59 7.24 7.88
CA ASP A 66 -3.01 6.88 7.85
C ASP A 66 -3.53 6.69 6.42
N SER A 67 -3.42 7.74 5.58
CA SER A 67 -3.90 7.70 4.19
C SER A 67 -3.15 6.68 3.31
N ILE A 68 -1.88 6.37 3.59
CA ILE A 68 -1.16 5.27 2.90
C ILE A 68 -1.77 3.91 3.27
N GLY A 69 -2.18 3.74 4.53
CA GLY A 69 -2.87 2.54 4.99
C GLY A 69 -4.25 2.39 4.34
N ASP A 70 -5.04 3.46 4.37
CA ASP A 70 -6.41 3.46 3.84
C ASP A 70 -6.44 3.24 2.33
N LEU A 71 -5.48 3.80 1.58
CA LEU A 71 -5.35 3.54 0.15
C LEU A 71 -5.09 2.04 -0.15
N GLN A 72 -4.28 1.37 0.69
CA GLN A 72 -4.03 -0.07 0.54
C GLN A 72 -5.26 -0.89 0.89
N VAL A 73 -5.99 -0.53 1.95
CA VAL A 73 -7.24 -1.21 2.32
C VAL A 73 -8.27 -1.10 1.20
N ALA A 74 -8.51 0.12 0.69
CA ALA A 74 -9.44 0.36 -0.40
C ALA A 74 -9.05 -0.42 -1.67
N LEU A 75 -7.76 -0.46 -2.02
CA LEU A 75 -7.27 -1.23 -3.17
C LEU A 75 -7.50 -2.74 -2.99
N LEU A 76 -7.24 -3.29 -1.80
CA LEU A 76 -7.43 -4.72 -1.53
C LEU A 76 -8.91 -5.13 -1.61
N ILE A 77 -9.81 -4.30 -1.08
CA ILE A 77 -11.26 -4.56 -1.16
C ILE A 77 -11.73 -4.37 -2.62
N PHE A 78 -11.23 -3.36 -3.33
CA PHE A 78 -11.53 -3.16 -4.74
C PHE A 78 -11.13 -4.38 -5.58
N CYS A 79 -9.95 -4.95 -5.36
CA CYS A 79 -9.50 -6.19 -6.01
C CYS A 79 -10.51 -7.34 -5.81
N GLN A 80 -11.07 -7.50 -4.61
CA GLN A 80 -12.10 -8.52 -4.33
C GLN A 80 -13.37 -8.26 -5.16
N LEU A 81 -13.82 -7.01 -5.17
CA LEU A 81 -15.02 -6.57 -5.88
C LEU A 81 -14.93 -6.78 -7.41
N VAL A 82 -13.74 -6.65 -7.99
CA VAL A 82 -13.53 -6.83 -9.44
C VAL A 82 -12.99 -8.22 -9.81
N GLY A 83 -12.84 -9.12 -8.84
CA GLY A 83 -12.35 -10.48 -9.08
C GLY A 83 -10.88 -10.55 -9.54
N VAL A 84 -10.04 -9.64 -9.06
CA VAL A 84 -8.60 -9.61 -9.33
C VAL A 84 -7.84 -10.13 -8.11
N ASP A 85 -6.97 -11.12 -8.30
CA ASP A 85 -6.02 -11.52 -7.26
C ASP A 85 -4.90 -10.46 -7.15
N HIS A 86 -4.91 -9.71 -6.05
CA HIS A 86 -3.91 -8.70 -5.77
C HIS A 86 -2.47 -9.25 -5.75
N LYS A 87 -2.28 -10.52 -5.39
CA LYS A 87 -0.95 -11.16 -5.35
C LYS A 87 -0.42 -11.40 -6.75
N GLU A 88 -1.26 -11.94 -7.63
CA GLU A 88 -0.91 -12.10 -9.04
C GLU A 88 -0.65 -10.74 -9.69
N ALA A 89 -1.47 -9.73 -9.38
CA ALA A 89 -1.31 -8.38 -9.89
C ALA A 89 0.04 -7.75 -9.47
N ILE A 90 0.40 -7.84 -8.18
CA ILE A 90 1.67 -7.27 -7.68
C ILE A 90 2.89 -8.08 -8.13
N GLU A 91 2.78 -9.41 -8.23
CA GLU A 91 3.83 -10.26 -8.78
C GLU A 91 4.07 -9.96 -10.26
N ALA A 92 3.00 -9.83 -11.05
CA ALA A 92 3.09 -9.43 -12.45
C ALA A 92 3.76 -8.06 -12.58
N ALA A 93 3.35 -7.07 -11.77
CA ALA A 93 3.97 -5.75 -11.76
C ALA A 93 5.46 -5.82 -11.38
N TYR A 94 5.82 -6.61 -10.37
CA TYR A 94 7.22 -6.82 -9.98
C TYR A 94 8.04 -7.43 -11.11
N ASN A 95 7.52 -8.48 -11.75
CA ASN A 95 8.17 -9.13 -12.89
C ASN A 95 8.39 -8.18 -14.08
N GLN A 96 7.54 -7.16 -14.23
CA GLN A 96 7.74 -6.09 -15.23
C GLN A 96 8.80 -5.06 -14.85
N ILE A 97 9.13 -4.89 -13.56
CA ILE A 97 10.08 -3.86 -13.09
C ILE A 97 11.44 -4.42 -12.69
N LYS A 98 11.53 -5.69 -12.26
CA LYS A 98 12.74 -6.28 -11.67
C LYS A 98 13.95 -6.27 -12.61
N ASP A 99 13.71 -6.42 -13.91
CA ASP A 99 14.75 -6.48 -14.93
C ASP A 99 14.89 -5.15 -15.71
N ARG A 100 14.21 -4.07 -15.28
CA ARG A 100 14.29 -2.77 -15.96
C ARG A 100 15.70 -2.20 -15.84
N THR A 101 16.31 -1.95 -16.99
CA THR A 101 17.54 -1.16 -17.11
C THR A 101 17.19 0.26 -17.53
N GLY A 102 18.01 1.24 -17.14
CA GLY A 102 17.74 2.64 -17.41
C GLY A 102 18.56 3.59 -16.55
N LYS A 103 18.17 4.87 -16.55
CA LYS A 103 18.78 5.91 -15.73
C LYS A 103 17.71 6.73 -15.02
N THR A 104 17.95 7.07 -13.77
CA THR A 104 17.13 8.05 -13.05
C THR A 104 17.68 9.45 -13.31
N THR A 105 16.82 10.38 -13.73
CA THR A 105 17.20 11.78 -13.93
C THR A 105 17.54 12.44 -12.60
N THR A 106 18.20 13.59 -12.65
CA THR A 106 18.42 14.43 -11.45
C THR A 106 17.11 14.91 -10.81
N ALA A 107 15.99 14.88 -11.56
CA ALA A 107 14.65 15.18 -11.06
C ALA A 107 13.92 13.94 -10.48
N GLY A 108 14.59 12.78 -10.40
CA GLY A 108 14.03 11.56 -9.79
C GLY A 108 13.15 10.70 -10.70
N VAL A 109 13.08 11.02 -12.00
CA VAL A 109 12.28 10.25 -12.97
C VAL A 109 13.12 9.11 -13.54
N PHE A 110 12.64 7.87 -13.44
CA PHE A 110 13.29 6.73 -14.07
C PHE A 110 12.97 6.66 -15.57
N ILE A 111 13.99 6.73 -16.41
CA ILE A 111 13.91 6.58 -17.87
C ILE A 111 14.44 5.20 -18.24
N LYS A 112 13.64 4.41 -18.97
CA LYS A 112 14.05 3.06 -19.42
C LYS A 112 15.16 3.16 -20.44
N GLN A 113 16.04 2.16 -20.47
CA GLN A 113 17.15 2.10 -21.42
C GLN A 113 16.70 2.17 -22.88
N SER A 114 15.54 1.59 -23.21
CA SER A 114 14.91 1.66 -24.54
C SER A 114 14.54 3.08 -24.97
N ASP A 115 14.31 3.96 -24.01
CA ASP A 115 13.79 5.32 -24.22
C ASP A 115 14.92 6.37 -24.15
N LEU A 116 16.18 5.94 -24.00
CA LEU A 116 17.37 6.81 -23.91
C LEU A 116 17.99 7.15 -25.29
N HIS A 117 17.41 6.68 -26.39
CA HIS A 117 17.98 6.77 -27.74
C HIS A 117 17.04 7.44 -28.76
N ASP A 118 16.43 8.56 -28.38
CA ASP A 118 15.92 9.58 -29.31
C ASP A 118 16.68 10.90 -29.10
#